data_AF-A0A7S4FKH8-F1
#
_entry.id   AF-A0A7S4FKH8-F1
#
_cell.length_a   1.000
_cell.length_b   1.000
_cell.length_c   1.000
_cell.angle_alpha   90.00
_cell.angle_beta   90.00
_cell.angle_gamma   90.00
#
_symmetry.space_group_name_H-M   'P 1'
#
loop_
_entity.id
_entity.type
_entity.pdbx_description
1 polymer ?
#
loop_
_entity_poly.entity_id
_entity_poly.type
_entity_poly.pdbx_seq_one_letter_code
_entity_poly.pdbx_strand_id
1 'polypeptide(L)'
;RGCRDRRQTATLGLPVLDRKDLPAYVALYKAARGGLDGAVVLELLLRGAVVGLVRGRQETGVFGLGHRSAIALPSVPRKAALLALGGFKAWEPIPCTVAAEAVSQMFPLPVDSPYMSFSVPVRTTLNATWRACAHHDGAALVQTVTRAADP
;
A
#
# COMPACT_ATOMS: atom_id res chain seq x y z
N ARG A 1 -28.87 -13.71 11.33
CA ARG A 1 -27.63 -13.93 12.11
C ARG A 1 -26.54 -13.05 11.50
N GLY A 2 -26.48 -11.78 11.91
CA GLY A 2 -25.55 -10.81 11.33
C GLY A 2 -24.14 -11.05 11.84
N CYS A 3 -23.24 -11.48 10.96
CA CYS A 3 -21.82 -11.51 11.23
C CYS A 3 -21.39 -10.05 11.41
N ARG A 4 -21.26 -9.58 12.66
CA ARG A 4 -20.63 -8.29 12.92
C ARG A 4 -19.18 -8.42 12.51
N ASP A 5 -18.85 -7.62 11.52
CA ASP A 5 -17.60 -7.62 10.81
C ASP A 5 -16.43 -7.31 11.75
N ARG A 6 -15.77 -8.35 12.28
CA ARG A 6 -14.55 -8.22 13.10
C ARG A 6 -13.33 -7.94 12.20
N ARG A 7 -13.45 -7.07 11.20
CA ARG A 7 -12.44 -6.81 10.14
C ARG A 7 -11.28 -5.88 10.58
N GLN A 8 -10.88 -5.88 11.86
CA GLN A 8 -9.73 -5.09 12.38
C GLN A 8 -8.51 -5.96 12.74
N THR A 9 -8.39 -7.17 12.21
CA THR A 9 -7.46 -8.18 12.76
C THR A 9 -6.03 -8.10 12.23
N ALA A 10 -5.73 -7.34 11.17
CA ALA A 10 -4.37 -7.36 10.62
C ALA A 10 -3.38 -6.53 11.47
N THR A 11 -3.78 -5.41 12.05
CA THR A 11 -2.85 -4.49 12.74
C THR A 11 -2.77 -4.77 14.25
N LEU A 12 -2.50 -6.02 14.62
CA LEU A 12 -2.41 -6.45 16.02
C LEU A 12 -0.99 -6.40 16.57
N GLY A 13 0.02 -6.22 15.73
CA GLY A 13 1.42 -6.21 16.13
C GLY A 13 1.83 -4.97 16.94
N LEU A 14 3.13 -4.81 17.15
CA LEU A 14 3.66 -3.72 17.98
C LEU A 14 3.37 -2.32 17.39
N PRO A 15 3.17 -1.31 18.25
CA PRO A 15 3.17 0.09 17.80
C PRO A 15 4.58 0.51 17.38
N VAL A 16 4.70 1.73 16.82
CA VAL A 16 6.00 2.36 16.58
C VAL A 16 6.69 2.62 17.93
N LEU A 17 7.72 1.85 18.25
CA LEU A 17 8.35 1.82 19.58
C LEU A 17 9.23 3.05 19.84
N ASP A 18 9.96 3.48 18.81
CA ASP A 18 10.92 4.58 18.76
C ASP A 18 10.26 5.93 18.42
N ARG A 19 8.93 6.03 18.52
CA ARG A 19 8.19 7.25 18.18
C ARG A 19 8.68 8.48 18.96
N LYS A 20 9.17 8.27 20.19
CA LYS A 20 9.70 9.34 21.05
C LYS A 20 11.04 9.87 20.55
N ASP A 21 11.79 9.08 19.79
CA ASP A 21 13.10 9.41 19.25
C ASP A 21 13.02 10.13 17.89
N LEU A 22 11.80 10.33 17.36
CA LEU A 22 11.59 11.07 16.11
C LEU A 22 12.33 12.41 16.03
N PRO A 23 12.37 13.27 17.07
CA PRO A 23 13.16 14.50 17.02
C PRO A 23 14.66 14.25 16.81
N ALA A 24 15.21 13.20 17.42
CA ALA A 24 16.60 12.82 17.25
C ALA A 24 16.87 12.32 15.82
N TYR A 25 15.97 11.52 15.25
CA TYR A 25 16.08 11.09 13.84
C TYR A 25 15.96 12.25 12.86
N VAL A 26 15.06 13.21 13.11
CA VAL A 26 14.93 14.42 12.28
C VAL A 26 16.25 15.21 12.26
N ALA A 27 16.87 15.40 13.43
CA ALA A 27 18.17 16.06 13.52
C ALA A 27 19.29 15.26 12.86
N LEU A 28 19.35 13.94 13.12
CA LEU A 28 20.37 13.03 12.58
C LEU A 28 20.37 13.01 11.06
N TYR A 29 19.20 12.85 10.45
CA TYR A 29 19.04 12.78 9.00
C TYR A 29 18.90 14.16 8.34
N LYS A 30 19.03 15.25 9.10
CA LYS A 30 18.79 16.63 8.63
C LYS A 30 17.48 16.75 7.87
N ALA A 31 16.45 16.03 8.35
CA ALA A 31 15.16 15.97 7.70
C ALA A 31 14.30 17.19 8.08
N ALA A 32 13.32 17.51 7.25
CA ALA A 32 12.27 18.46 7.60
C ALA A 32 11.14 17.73 8.35
N ARG A 33 10.59 18.39 9.37
CA ARG A 33 9.37 17.91 10.05
C ARG A 33 8.18 18.74 9.59
N GLY A 34 7.18 18.09 9.01
CA GLY A 34 5.92 18.69 8.59
C GLY A 34 4.70 18.02 9.23
N GLY A 35 3.52 18.55 8.94
CA GLY A 35 2.26 17.89 9.27
C GLY A 35 2.07 16.59 8.49
N LEU A 36 1.40 15.61 9.10
CA LEU A 36 0.96 14.38 8.44
C LEU A 36 -0.32 14.67 7.66
N ASP A 37 -0.20 15.38 6.54
CA ASP A 37 -1.32 15.63 5.63
C ASP A 37 -1.22 14.67 4.43
N GLY A 38 -2.32 13.99 4.12
CA GLY A 38 -2.44 13.16 2.91
C GLY A 38 -2.15 13.95 1.63
N ALA A 39 -2.40 15.27 1.62
CA ALA A 39 -2.07 16.14 0.51
C ALA A 39 -0.55 16.21 0.25
N VAL A 40 0.27 16.28 1.30
CA VAL A 40 1.74 16.30 1.16
C VAL A 40 2.24 14.97 0.62
N VAL A 41 1.70 13.85 1.12
CA VAL A 41 2.02 12.51 0.62
C VAL A 41 1.65 12.38 -0.86
N LEU A 42 0.45 12.84 -1.23
CA LEU A 42 -0.02 12.84 -2.62
C LEU A 42 0.90 13.68 -3.52
N GLU A 43 1.32 14.86 -3.07
CA GLU A 43 2.22 15.71 -3.85
C GLU A 43 3.58 15.03 -4.09
N LEU A 44 4.16 14.41 -3.06
CA LEU A 44 5.40 13.64 -3.20
C LEU A 44 5.24 12.50 -4.20
N LEU A 45 4.14 11.76 -4.10
CA LEU A 45 3.80 10.67 -5.00
C LEU A 45 3.64 11.15 -6.45
N LEU A 46 2.95 12.27 -6.68
CA LEU A 46 2.78 12.89 -8.01
C LEU A 46 4.10 13.37 -8.61
N ARG A 47 5.04 13.81 -7.78
CA ARG A 47 6.43 14.13 -8.18
C ARG A 47 7.29 12.89 -8.40
N GLY A 48 6.69 11.70 -8.28
CA GLY A 48 7.32 10.42 -8.54
C GLY A 48 8.04 9.82 -7.35
N ALA A 49 7.95 10.38 -6.14
CA ALA A 49 8.65 9.86 -4.96
C ALA A 49 8.21 8.43 -4.58
N VAL A 50 9.10 7.70 -3.92
CA VAL A 50 8.72 6.53 -3.11
C VAL A 50 8.57 7.04 -1.69
N VAL A 51 7.43 6.77 -1.05
CA VAL A 51 7.12 7.24 0.30
C VAL A 51 7.04 6.05 1.25
N GLY A 52 7.83 6.09 2.33
CA GLY A 52 7.70 5.15 3.44
C GLY A 52 6.57 5.58 4.38
N LEU A 53 5.63 4.68 4.63
CA LEU A 53 4.52 4.85 5.56
C LEU A 53 4.79 4.06 6.84
N VAL A 54 4.80 4.77 7.96
CA VAL A 54 4.91 4.20 9.30
C VAL A 54 3.83 4.83 10.18
N ARG A 55 2.73 4.11 10.39
CA ARG A 55 1.58 4.57 11.21
C ARG A 55 1.01 3.47 12.08
N GLY A 56 0.41 3.85 13.21
CA GLY A 56 -0.30 2.93 14.10
C GLY A 56 0.48 1.68 14.52
N ARG A 57 -0.28 0.60 14.76
CA ARG A 57 0.25 -0.74 15.03
C ARG A 57 0.63 -1.41 13.72
N GLN A 58 1.70 -2.20 13.74
CA GLN A 58 2.12 -2.96 12.56
C GLN A 58 1.13 -4.08 12.22
N GLU A 59 1.10 -4.42 10.96
CA GLU A 59 0.40 -5.56 10.40
C GLU A 59 1.00 -6.88 10.88
N THR A 60 0.19 -7.95 10.85
CA THR A 60 0.61 -9.33 10.99
C THR A 60 0.58 -10.01 9.63
N GLY A 61 1.66 -10.68 9.25
CA GLY A 61 1.76 -11.42 7.99
C GLY A 61 2.95 -10.98 7.15
N VAL A 62 2.96 -11.42 5.89
CA VAL A 62 4.09 -11.19 4.96
C VAL A 62 3.97 -9.91 4.15
N PHE A 63 2.78 -9.31 4.07
CA PHE A 63 2.53 -8.11 3.28
C PHE A 63 2.36 -6.88 4.19
N GLY A 64 2.93 -5.76 3.76
CA GLY A 64 2.59 -4.45 4.32
C GLY A 64 1.25 -3.98 3.78
N LEU A 65 0.30 -3.66 4.66
CA LEU A 65 -1.07 -3.26 4.36
C LEU A 65 -1.32 -1.76 4.59
N GLY A 66 -0.25 -0.95 4.64
CA GLY A 66 -0.31 0.51 4.72
C GLY A 66 0.24 1.12 6.01
N HIS A 67 0.54 0.31 7.02
CA HIS A 67 1.07 0.73 8.31
C HIS A 67 2.60 0.59 8.40
N ARG A 68 3.20 -0.36 7.67
CA ARG A 68 4.65 -0.54 7.51
C ARG A 68 4.98 -0.79 6.04
N SER A 69 4.66 0.17 5.18
CA SER A 69 4.71 -0.02 3.73
C SER A 69 5.54 1.05 3.04
N ALA A 70 6.16 0.70 1.91
CA ALA A 70 6.68 1.67 0.95
C ALA A 70 5.69 1.77 -0.22
N ILE A 71 5.29 2.98 -0.59
CA ILE A 71 4.30 3.23 -1.65
C ILE A 71 4.87 4.14 -2.74
N ALA A 72 4.40 3.93 -3.96
CA ALA A 72 4.64 4.83 -5.09
C ALA A 72 3.44 4.78 -6.05
N LEU A 73 3.31 5.77 -6.94
CA LEU A 73 2.28 5.72 -7.97
C LEU A 73 2.61 4.68 -9.05
N PRO A 74 1.61 3.94 -9.57
CA PRO A 74 1.79 3.01 -10.67
C PRO A 74 2.32 3.69 -11.95
N SER A 75 2.04 4.98 -12.12
CA SER A 75 2.45 5.77 -13.28
C SER A 75 3.94 6.05 -13.38
N VAL A 76 4.71 5.74 -12.34
CA VAL A 76 6.12 6.07 -12.24
C VAL A 76 6.92 4.78 -12.37
N PRO A 77 7.99 4.72 -13.18
CA PRO A 77 8.79 3.51 -13.38
C PRO A 77 9.71 3.21 -12.17
N ARG A 78 9.13 3.09 -10.97
CA ARG A 78 9.81 2.73 -9.72
C ARG A 78 9.47 1.32 -9.23
N LYS A 79 8.85 0.51 -10.09
CA LYS A 79 8.55 -0.91 -9.86
C LYS A 79 9.75 -1.69 -9.30
N ALA A 80 10.91 -1.57 -9.95
CA ALA A 80 12.11 -2.27 -9.50
C ALA A 80 12.60 -1.82 -8.11
N ALA A 81 12.54 -0.53 -7.82
CA ALA A 81 12.94 0.01 -6.51
C ALA A 81 11.99 -0.45 -5.40
N LEU A 82 10.67 -0.44 -5.64
CA LEU A 82 9.68 -0.96 -4.68
C LEU A 82 9.85 -2.45 -4.41
N LEU A 83 10.05 -3.26 -5.46
CA LEU A 83 10.29 -4.69 -5.32
C LEU A 83 11.57 -4.94 -4.49
N ALA A 84 12.67 -4.24 -4.81
CA ALA A 84 13.91 -4.36 -4.07
C ALA A 84 13.78 -3.97 -2.59
N LEU A 85 13.06 -2.88 -2.28
CA LEU A 85 12.78 -2.45 -0.90
C LEU A 85 11.96 -3.49 -0.12
N GLY A 86 11.01 -4.15 -0.78
CA GLY A 86 10.19 -5.21 -0.18
C GLY A 86 10.84 -6.59 -0.17
N GLY A 87 12.06 -6.74 -0.70
CA GLY A 87 12.73 -8.04 -0.83
C GLY A 87 12.13 -8.96 -1.91
N PHE A 88 11.30 -8.42 -2.79
CA PHE A 88 10.69 -9.16 -3.90
C PHE A 88 11.66 -9.27 -5.08
N LYS A 89 11.54 -10.36 -5.84
CA LYS A 89 12.29 -10.56 -7.08
C LYS A 89 11.63 -9.82 -8.24
N ALA A 90 12.40 -9.50 -9.29
CA ALA A 90 11.91 -8.70 -10.42
C ALA A 90 10.71 -9.33 -11.17
N TRP A 91 10.54 -10.64 -11.07
CA TRP A 91 9.44 -11.41 -11.68
C TRP A 91 8.25 -11.61 -10.75
N GLU A 92 8.31 -11.19 -9.48
CA GLU A 92 7.18 -11.34 -8.58
C GLU A 92 6.14 -10.24 -8.83
N PRO A 93 4.84 -10.52 -8.66
CA PRO A 93 3.80 -9.51 -8.75
C PRO A 93 4.01 -8.44 -7.67
N ILE A 94 3.86 -7.16 -8.03
CA ILE A 94 3.86 -6.09 -7.02
C ILE A 94 2.48 -6.04 -6.37
N PRO A 95 2.39 -6.01 -5.04
CA PRO A 95 1.14 -5.70 -4.38
C PRO A 95 0.63 -4.30 -4.70
N CYS A 96 -0.67 -4.17 -4.91
CA CYS A 96 -1.36 -2.93 -5.22
C CYS A 96 -2.45 -2.66 -4.19
N THR A 97 -2.58 -1.42 -3.76
CA THR A 97 -3.63 -1.00 -2.83
C THR A 97 -4.59 -0.05 -3.55
N VAL A 98 -5.90 -0.32 -3.45
CA VAL A 98 -6.97 0.45 -4.09
C VAL A 98 -8.09 0.69 -3.09
N ALA A 99 -8.72 1.87 -3.17
CA ALA A 99 -9.93 2.15 -2.39
C ALA A 99 -11.05 1.18 -2.79
N ALA A 100 -11.79 0.64 -1.83
CA ALA A 100 -12.82 -0.37 -2.08
C ALA A 100 -13.88 0.12 -3.07
N GLU A 101 -14.23 1.41 -3.03
CA GLU A 101 -15.15 2.05 -3.97
C GLU A 101 -14.64 2.10 -5.43
N ALA A 102 -13.33 2.03 -5.65
CA ALA A 102 -12.70 2.12 -6.98
C ALA A 102 -12.27 0.75 -7.52
N VAL A 103 -12.27 -0.31 -6.70
CA VAL A 103 -11.70 -1.62 -7.09
C VAL A 103 -12.37 -2.22 -8.33
N SER A 104 -13.69 -2.07 -8.47
CA SER A 104 -14.47 -2.65 -9.57
C SER A 104 -14.13 -2.04 -10.94
N GLN A 105 -13.58 -0.83 -10.95
CA GLN A 105 -13.11 -0.14 -12.16
C GLN A 105 -11.83 -0.78 -12.71
N MET A 106 -11.04 -1.43 -11.85
CA MET A 106 -9.72 -1.97 -12.20
C MET A 106 -9.70 -3.49 -12.25
N PHE A 107 -10.50 -4.15 -11.41
CA PHE A 107 -10.51 -5.59 -11.23
C PHE A 107 -11.94 -6.13 -11.31
N PRO A 108 -12.17 -7.31 -11.92
CA PRO A 108 -13.45 -7.99 -11.90
C PRO A 108 -13.64 -8.73 -10.56
N LEU A 109 -13.55 -7.99 -9.46
CA LEU A 109 -13.63 -8.50 -8.09
C LEU A 109 -15.06 -8.35 -7.56
N PRO A 110 -15.75 -9.44 -7.20
CA PRO A 110 -17.09 -9.38 -6.61
C PRO A 110 -17.08 -9.08 -5.10
N VAL A 111 -15.91 -9.13 -4.46
CA VAL A 111 -15.73 -8.98 -3.01
C VAL A 111 -14.47 -8.16 -2.69
N ASP A 112 -14.40 -7.64 -1.48
CA ASP A 112 -13.19 -7.01 -0.94
C ASP A 112 -12.04 -8.03 -0.83
N SER A 113 -10.82 -7.58 -1.07
CA SER A 113 -9.57 -8.31 -0.83
C SER A 113 -8.69 -7.52 0.16
N PRO A 114 -8.99 -7.52 1.47
CA PRO A 114 -8.29 -6.65 2.42
C PRO A 114 -6.85 -7.10 2.78
N TYR A 115 -6.48 -8.34 2.46
CA TYR A 115 -5.24 -8.96 2.97
C TYR A 115 -4.31 -9.49 1.86
N MET A 116 -4.56 -9.12 0.59
CA MET A 116 -3.74 -9.56 -0.56
C MET A 116 -3.58 -11.09 -0.64
N SER A 117 -4.58 -11.86 -0.20
CA SER A 117 -4.46 -13.32 -0.04
C SER A 117 -4.48 -14.09 -1.36
N PHE A 118 -4.90 -13.46 -2.45
CA PHE A 118 -5.01 -14.08 -3.77
C PHE A 118 -4.74 -13.05 -4.87
N SER A 119 -4.26 -13.52 -6.02
CA SER A 119 -4.10 -12.70 -7.20
C SER A 119 -5.38 -12.63 -8.01
N VAL A 120 -5.59 -11.51 -8.71
CA VAL A 120 -6.77 -11.26 -9.53
C VAL A 120 -6.37 -10.72 -10.90
N PRO A 121 -7.13 -11.03 -11.96
CA PRO A 121 -6.86 -10.47 -13.28
C PRO A 121 -7.14 -8.97 -13.30
N VAL A 122 -6.27 -8.21 -13.96
CA VAL A 122 -6.46 -6.78 -14.23
C VAL A 122 -7.36 -6.61 -15.46
N ARG A 123 -8.32 -5.69 -15.42
CA ARG A 123 -9.19 -5.40 -16.57
C ARG A 123 -8.37 -4.96 -17.78
N THR A 124 -8.67 -5.53 -18.94
CA THR A 124 -7.95 -5.26 -20.18
C THR A 124 -8.22 -3.88 -20.77
N THR A 125 -9.27 -3.21 -20.31
CA THR A 125 -9.63 -1.84 -20.71
C THR A 125 -8.79 -0.77 -20.01
N LEU A 126 -8.01 -1.12 -18.98
CA LEU A 126 -7.15 -0.17 -18.30
C LEU A 126 -5.97 0.27 -19.18
N ASN A 127 -5.59 1.54 -19.06
CA ASN A 127 -4.39 2.04 -19.72
C ASN A 127 -3.12 1.36 -19.18
N ALA A 128 -2.01 1.49 -19.91
CA ALA A 128 -0.73 0.87 -19.54
C ALA A 128 -0.22 1.34 -18.16
N THR A 129 -0.52 2.58 -17.78
CA THR A 129 -0.17 3.18 -16.49
C THR A 129 -0.75 2.39 -15.32
N TRP A 130 -2.05 2.09 -15.35
CA TRP A 130 -2.73 1.35 -14.28
C TRP A 130 -2.41 -0.14 -14.29
N ARG A 131 -1.93 -0.67 -15.43
CA ARG A 131 -1.41 -2.03 -15.56
C ARG A 131 0.01 -2.19 -15.00
N ALA A 132 0.67 -1.14 -14.53
CA ALA A 132 2.02 -1.25 -13.94
C ALA A 132 2.07 -2.16 -12.70
N CYS A 133 0.94 -2.30 -12.00
CA CYS A 133 0.75 -3.21 -10.88
C CYS A 133 0.52 -4.67 -11.31
N ALA A 134 0.25 -4.92 -12.60
CA ALA A 134 0.10 -6.25 -13.13
C ALA A 134 1.46 -6.94 -13.27
N HIS A 135 1.44 -8.24 -13.06
CA HIS A 135 2.45 -9.17 -13.52
C HIS A 135 2.31 -9.39 -15.04
N HIS A 136 3.29 -10.04 -15.67
CA HIS A 136 3.32 -10.20 -17.13
C HIS A 136 2.17 -11.08 -17.66
N ASP A 137 1.59 -11.93 -16.80
CA ASP A 137 0.39 -12.73 -17.07
C ASP A 137 -0.92 -11.93 -16.91
N GLY A 138 -0.85 -10.65 -16.53
CA GLY A 138 -2.00 -9.78 -16.31
C GLY A 138 -2.66 -9.90 -14.93
N ALA A 139 -2.12 -10.71 -14.02
CA ALA A 139 -2.61 -10.82 -12.65
C ALA A 139 -1.95 -9.79 -11.72
N ALA A 140 -2.64 -9.36 -10.66
CA ALA A 140 -2.08 -8.52 -9.60
C ALA A 140 -2.51 -9.01 -8.22
N LEU A 141 -1.67 -8.78 -7.22
CA LEU A 141 -2.04 -8.92 -5.81
C LEU A 141 -2.67 -7.61 -5.36
N VAL A 142 -3.96 -7.63 -5.00
CA VAL A 142 -4.69 -6.40 -4.64
C VAL A 142 -5.15 -6.40 -3.20
N GLN A 143 -4.96 -5.25 -2.55
CA GLN A 143 -5.55 -4.86 -1.30
C GLN A 143 -6.68 -3.87 -1.54
N THR A 144 -7.88 -4.17 -1.07
CA THR A 144 -8.98 -3.21 -1.00
C THR A 144 -9.02 -2.55 0.37
N VAL A 145 -9.04 -1.22 0.41
CA VAL A 145 -9.11 -0.44 1.65
C VAL A 145 -10.45 0.26 1.72
N THR A 146 -11.19 0.03 2.81
CA THR A 146 -12.42 0.78 3.09
C THR A 146 -12.11 1.91 4.07
N ARG A 147 -12.83 3.02 3.95
CA ARG A 147 -12.71 4.16 4.89
C ARG A 147 -12.96 3.78 6.35
N ALA A 148 -13.78 2.76 6.60
CA ALA A 148 -14.05 2.27 7.95
C ALA A 148 -12.87 1.47 8.53
N ALA A 149 -12.09 0.80 7.68
CA ALA A 149 -10.94 0.01 8.09
C ALA A 149 -9.69 0.87 8.30
N ASP A 150 -9.40 1.80 7.40
CA ASP A 150 -8.25 2.69 7.47
C ASP A 150 -8.61 4.10 6.95
N PRO A 151 -8.95 5.05 7.85
CA PRO A 151 -9.26 6.44 7.52
C PRO A 151 -8.00 7.31 7.34
#